data_AF-A0A4C1Y5Q9-F1
#
_entry.id   AF-A0A4C1Y5Q9-F1
#
_cell.length_a   1.000
_cell.length_b   1.000
_cell.length_c   1.000
_cell.angle_alpha   90.00
_cell.angle_beta   90.00
_cell.angle_gamma   90.00
#
_symmetry.space_group_name_H-M   'P 1'
#
loop_
_entity.id
_entity.type
_entity.pdbx_description
1 polymer ?
#
loop_
_entity_poly.entity_id
_entity_poly.type
_entity_poly.pdbx_seq_one_letter_code
_entity_poly.pdbx_strand_id
1 'polypeptide(L)'
;MQFLVDTGSELCVFPRSAVQQRRTGTTYQLSAVNGTTENTYGYTNLELNLSLRRDYPWRFVMADVTKPIIGADFLQFYNLMVDIRNRRLIDNTQLFLHRVQKQHHPARYLQ
;
A
#
# COMPACT_ATOMS: atom_id res chain seq x y z
N MET A 1 14.73 5.13 3.85
CA MET A 1 13.92 6.13 3.12
C MET A 1 12.61 6.32 3.87
N GLN A 2 12.09 7.54 3.96
CA GLN A 2 10.84 7.82 4.67
C GLN A 2 9.74 8.12 3.66
N PHE A 3 8.58 7.47 3.83
CA PHE A 3 7.39 7.69 3.02
C PHE A 3 6.43 8.64 3.74
N LEU A 4 5.74 9.49 2.98
CA LEU A 4 4.53 10.15 3.43
C LEU A 4 3.35 9.19 3.27
N VAL A 5 2.47 9.12 4.26
CA VAL A 5 1.19 8.43 4.13
C VAL A 5 0.16 9.51 3.84
N ASP A 6 -0.41 9.50 2.64
CA ASP A 6 -1.31 10.54 2.18
C ASP A 6 -2.63 9.94 1.69
N THR A 7 -3.67 10.03 2.54
CA THR A 7 -5.01 9.58 2.18
C THR A 7 -5.69 10.45 1.12
N GLY A 8 -5.14 11.64 0.82
CA GLY A 8 -5.61 12.53 -0.23
C GLY A 8 -4.98 12.25 -1.61
N SER A 9 -3.95 11.41 -1.68
CA SER A 9 -3.36 10.96 -2.96
C SER A 9 -4.04 9.68 -3.42
N GLU A 10 -4.55 9.66 -4.64
CA GLU A 10 -5.15 8.45 -5.21
C GLU A 10 -4.11 7.35 -5.44
N LEU A 11 -2.86 7.72 -5.77
CA LEU A 11 -1.81 6.80 -6.20
C LEU A 11 -0.58 6.84 -5.30
N CYS A 12 0.12 5.71 -5.25
CA CYS A 12 1.47 5.62 -4.73
C CYS A 12 2.49 6.24 -5.69
N VAL A 13 3.27 7.20 -5.20
CA VAL A 13 4.23 7.97 -6.01
C VAL A 13 5.65 7.81 -5.49
N PHE A 14 6.60 7.66 -6.40
CA PHE A 14 8.02 7.55 -6.11
C PHE A 14 8.83 8.68 -6.75
N PRO A 15 9.80 9.29 -6.03
CA PRO A 15 10.67 10.32 -6.61
C PRO A 15 11.42 9.78 -7.81
N ARG A 16 11.25 10.43 -8.96
CA ARG A 16 12.04 10.12 -10.16
C ARG A 16 13.54 10.23 -9.87
N SER A 17 13.95 11.22 -9.10
CA SER A 17 15.34 11.46 -8.70
C SER A 17 15.97 10.33 -7.88
N ALA A 18 15.16 9.49 -7.22
CA ALA A 18 15.66 8.35 -6.44
C ALA A 18 15.99 7.12 -7.31
N VAL A 19 15.70 7.15 -8.60
CA VAL A 19 16.00 6.07 -9.55
C VAL A 19 17.18 6.46 -10.44
N GLN A 20 18.27 5.68 -10.40
CA GLN A 20 19.49 5.98 -11.16
C GLN A 20 19.30 5.94 -12.68
N GLN A 21 18.44 5.06 -13.18
CA GLN A 21 18.20 4.90 -14.61
C GLN A 21 17.53 6.13 -15.21
N ARG A 22 18.04 6.61 -16.34
CA ARG A 22 17.38 7.67 -17.11
C ARG A 22 16.13 7.11 -17.78
N ARG A 23 14.96 7.63 -17.40
CA ARG A 23 13.67 7.26 -17.99
C ARG A 23 13.05 8.46 -18.69
N THR A 24 12.43 8.23 -19.83
CA THR A 24 11.68 9.24 -20.58
C THR A 24 10.35 9.52 -19.89
N GLY A 25 9.86 10.75 -20.00
CA GLY A 25 8.52 11.09 -19.55
C GLY A 25 7.46 10.26 -20.30
N THR A 26 6.35 9.99 -19.63
CA THR A 26 5.17 9.37 -20.26
C THR A 26 4.14 10.44 -20.62
N THR A 27 3.09 10.05 -21.34
CA THR A 27 1.95 10.92 -21.66
C THR A 27 0.98 11.09 -20.49
N TYR A 28 1.12 10.28 -19.44
CA TYR A 28 0.32 10.37 -18.22
C TYR A 28 0.96 11.35 -17.24
N GLN A 29 0.15 12.21 -16.63
CA GLN A 29 0.60 13.20 -15.67
C GLN A 29 -0.26 13.15 -14.41
N LEU A 30 0.33 13.49 -13.27
CA LEU A 30 -0.39 13.62 -11.99
C LEU A 30 -0.78 15.07 -11.79
N SER A 31 -1.95 15.31 -11.20
CA SER A 31 -2.35 16.65 -10.77
C SER A 31 -2.19 16.76 -9.26
N ALA A 32 -1.43 17.75 -8.81
CA ALA A 32 -1.29 18.07 -7.40
C ALA A 32 -2.42 18.99 -6.93
N VAL A 33 -2.64 19.03 -5.61
CA VAL A 33 -3.72 19.82 -4.99
C VAL A 33 -3.56 21.35 -5.20
N ASN A 34 -2.33 21.81 -5.42
CA ASN A 34 -2.02 23.20 -5.73
C ASN A 34 -2.27 23.56 -7.21
N GLY A 35 -2.80 22.63 -8.01
CA GLY A 35 -3.08 22.81 -9.43
C GLY A 35 -1.86 22.62 -10.35
N THR A 36 -0.68 22.25 -9.82
CA THR A 36 0.46 21.91 -10.67
C THR A 36 0.31 20.51 -11.25
N THR A 37 0.94 20.30 -12.40
CA THR A 37 0.99 19.01 -13.07
C THR A 37 2.38 18.42 -12.93
N GLU A 38 2.46 17.21 -12.41
CA GLU A 38 3.71 16.47 -12.24
C GLU A 38 3.88 15.47 -13.39
N ASN A 39 5.03 15.52 -14.07
CA ASN A 39 5.35 14.55 -15.09
C ASN A 39 5.58 13.18 -14.47
N THR A 40 5.20 12.13 -15.21
CA THR A 40 5.46 10.75 -14.79
C THR A 40 6.46 10.07 -15.71
N TYR A 41 7.13 9.04 -15.20
CA TYR A 41 8.26 8.38 -15.86
C TYR A 41 8.12 6.86 -15.90
N GLY A 42 6.87 6.38 -15.87
CA GLY A 42 6.51 4.97 -15.77
C GLY A 42 6.44 4.51 -14.32
N TYR A 43 6.81 3.25 -14.07
CA TYR A 43 6.60 2.61 -12.78
C TYR A 43 7.85 1.97 -12.18
N THR A 44 7.92 1.91 -10.86
CA THR A 44 8.90 1.10 -10.13
C THR A 44 8.18 0.17 -9.16
N ASN A 45 8.65 -1.06 -9.05
CA ASN A 45 8.12 -2.00 -8.05
C ASN A 45 9.01 -1.92 -6.81
N LEU A 46 8.40 -1.81 -5.64
CA LEU A 46 9.09 -1.81 -4.34
C LEU A 46 8.38 -2.78 -3.40
N GLU A 47 9.17 -3.50 -2.62
CA GLU A 47 8.67 -4.26 -1.49
C GLU A 47 8.85 -3.44 -0.22
N LEU A 48 7.74 -2.99 0.36
CA LEU A 48 7.79 -2.21 1.60
C LEU A 48 7.75 -3.15 2.80
N ASN A 49 8.78 -3.08 3.64
CA ASN A 49 8.72 -3.62 4.99
C ASN A 49 8.19 -2.53 5.93
N LEU A 50 6.91 -2.62 6.28
CA LEU A 50 6.24 -1.68 7.19
C LEU A 50 6.37 -2.08 8.67
N SER A 51 7.20 -3.10 8.97
CA SER A 51 7.28 -3.72 10.31
C SER A 51 5.91 -4.19 10.84
N LEU A 52 5.05 -4.60 9.92
CA LEU A 52 3.76 -5.25 10.21
C LEU A 52 3.93 -6.77 10.04
N ARG A 53 2.88 -7.47 9.61
CA ARG A 53 2.82 -8.94 9.63
C ARG A 53 3.30 -9.62 8.35
N ARG A 54 3.56 -8.86 7.28
CA ARG A 54 3.92 -9.34 5.94
C ARG A 54 4.63 -8.25 5.15
N ASP A 55 5.19 -8.63 4.01
CA ASP A 55 5.75 -7.69 3.04
C ASP A 55 4.65 -7.12 2.13
N TYR A 56 4.88 -5.91 1.62
CA TYR A 56 3.91 -5.18 0.81
C TYR A 56 4.52 -4.80 -0.55
N PRO A 57 4.55 -5.74 -1.52
CA PRO A 57 5.07 -5.49 -2.87
C PRO A 57 4.09 -4.63 -3.68
N TRP A 58 4.47 -3.40 -4.02
CA TRP A 58 3.61 -2.46 -4.73
C TRP A 58 4.30 -1.79 -5.91
N ARG A 59 3.49 -1.42 -6.91
CA ARG A 59 3.92 -0.66 -8.07
C ARG A 59 3.67 0.82 -7.82
N PHE A 60 4.73 1.61 -7.78
CA PHE A 60 4.67 3.06 -7.65
C PHE A 60 4.78 3.74 -9.01
N VAL A 61 4.01 4.81 -9.21
CA VAL A 61 4.22 5.75 -10.31
C VAL A 61 5.46 6.59 -9.99
N MET A 62 6.43 6.69 -10.89
CA MET A 62 7.51 7.65 -10.68
C MET A 62 7.10 9.02 -11.20
N ALA A 63 7.31 10.04 -10.41
CA ALA A 63 7.03 11.44 -10.77
C ALA A 63 8.05 12.39 -10.16
N ASP A 64 7.97 13.68 -10.51
CA ASP A 64 8.84 14.75 -10.02
C ASP A 64 8.49 15.20 -8.58
N VAL A 65 8.35 14.25 -7.67
CA VAL A 65 8.10 14.51 -6.24
C VAL A 65 9.38 14.43 -5.41
N THR A 66 9.45 15.16 -4.31
CA THR A 66 10.64 15.18 -3.43
C THR A 66 10.67 14.06 -2.39
N LYS A 67 9.50 13.51 -2.02
CA LYS A 67 9.36 12.40 -1.06
C LYS A 67 8.42 11.35 -1.65
N PRO A 68 8.66 10.06 -1.40
CA PRO A 68 7.72 9.03 -1.82
C PRO A 68 6.44 9.10 -1.00
N ILE A 69 5.32 8.80 -1.65
CA ILE A 69 3.96 8.91 -1.11
C ILE A 69 3.31 7.54 -1.19
N ILE A 70 2.77 7.06 -0.07
CA ILE A 70 1.83 5.95 0.00
C ILE A 70 0.43 6.56 -0.14
N GLY A 71 -0.23 6.26 -1.26
CA GLY A 71 -1.56 6.74 -1.59
C GLY A 71 -2.68 5.80 -1.14
N ALA A 72 -3.90 6.21 -1.43
CA ALA A 72 -5.13 5.49 -1.14
C ALA A 72 -5.20 4.13 -1.85
N ASP A 73 -4.65 3.99 -3.06
CA ASP A 73 -4.54 2.73 -3.80
C ASP A 73 -3.92 1.60 -2.96
N PHE A 74 -2.76 1.86 -2.36
CA PHE A 74 -2.05 0.90 -1.51
C PHE A 74 -2.76 0.66 -0.19
N LEU A 75 -3.20 1.74 0.47
CA LEU A 75 -3.90 1.64 1.76
C LEU A 75 -5.18 0.81 1.64
N GLN A 76 -5.96 1.05 0.58
CA GLN A 76 -7.18 0.30 0.28
C GLN A 76 -6.86 -1.14 -0.10
N PHE A 77 -5.91 -1.37 -1.00
CA PHE A 77 -5.57 -2.73 -1.46
C PHE A 77 -5.14 -3.63 -0.31
N TYR A 78 -4.28 -3.12 0.59
CA TYR A 78 -3.77 -3.90 1.71
C TYR A 78 -4.63 -3.84 2.97
N ASN A 79 -5.77 -3.13 2.93
CA ASN A 79 -6.66 -2.92 4.07
C ASN A 79 -5.90 -2.35 5.29
N LEU A 80 -5.14 -1.28 5.05
CA LEU A 80 -4.36 -0.59 6.07
C LEU A 80 -5.12 0.65 6.57
N MET A 81 -5.28 0.75 7.89
CA MET A 81 -5.86 1.92 8.53
C MET A 81 -4.77 2.88 9.01
N VAL A 82 -5.00 4.18 8.83
CA VAL A 82 -4.10 5.24 9.32
C VAL A 82 -4.56 5.68 10.71
N ASP A 83 -3.76 5.38 11.73
CA ASP A 83 -3.98 5.80 13.11
C ASP A 83 -3.12 7.03 13.40
N ILE A 84 -3.69 8.21 13.11
CA ILE A 84 -3.01 9.50 13.22
C ILE A 84 -2.59 9.78 14.67
N ARG A 85 -3.46 9.46 15.64
CA ARG A 85 -3.21 9.71 17.07
C ARG A 85 -1.97 8.98 17.55
N ASN A 86 -1.80 7.73 17.14
CA ASN A 86 -0.65 6.90 17.54
C ASN A 86 0.47 6.88 16.49
N ARG A 87 0.37 7.66 15.42
CA ARG A 87 1.34 7.77 14.32
C ARG A 87 1.75 6.41 13.74
N ARG A 88 0.77 5.55 13.49
CA ARG A 88 1.02 4.18 12.98
C ARG A 88 0.04 3.79 11.89
N LEU A 89 0.43 2.77 11.12
CA LEU A 89 -0.47 2.00 10.28
C LEU A 89 -0.94 0.76 11.04
N ILE A 90 -2.19 0.36 10.81
CA ILE A 90 -2.77 -0.86 11.35
C ILE A 90 -3.16 -1.75 10.18
N ASP A 91 -2.62 -2.97 10.14
CA ASP A 91 -3.10 -3.99 9.21
C ASP A 91 -4.42 -4.56 9.74
N ASN A 92 -5.52 -4.23 9.04
CA ASN A 92 -6.87 -4.63 9.42
C ASN A 92 -7.30 -5.96 8.77
N THR A 93 -6.37 -6.72 8.17
CA THR A 93 -6.68 -8.07 7.71
C THR A 93 -6.86 -9.01 8.90
N GLN A 94 -8.06 -9.58 9.01
CA GLN A 94 -8.33 -10.64 9.95
C GLN A 94 -7.67 -11.92 9.43
N LEU A 95 -6.78 -12.52 10.24
CA LEU A 95 -6.35 -13.89 10.01
C LEU A 95 -7.54 -14.79 10.34
N PHE A 96 -8.46 -14.99 9.39
CA PHE A 96 -9.36 -16.13 9.47
C PHE A 96 -8.55 -17.39 9.21
N LEU A 97 -7.94 -17.94 10.27
CA LEU A 97 -7.78 -19.39 10.30
C LEU A 97 -9.18 -19.95 10.30
N HIS A 98 -9.58 -20.60 9.21
CA HIS A 98 -10.74 -21.47 9.17
C HIS A 98 -10.55 -22.52 10.28
N ARG A 99 -11.03 -22.24 11.50
CA ARG A 99 -11.27 -23.28 12.49
C ARG A 99 -12.39 -24.10 11.91
N VAL A 100 -12.03 -25.23 11.29
CA VAL A 100 -12.94 -26.35 11.11
C VAL A 100 -13.47 -26.65 12.51
N GLN A 101 -14.71 -26.23 12.82
CA GLN A 101 -15.39 -26.76 13.98
C GLN A 101 -15.59 -28.24 13.67
N LYS A 102 -14.86 -29.12 14.37
CA LYS A 102 -15.25 -30.53 14.46
C LYS A 102 -16.66 -30.52 15.05
N GLN A 103 -17.66 -30.89 14.25
CA GLN A 103 -18.95 -31.26 14.78
C GLN A 103 -18.72 -32.48 15.68
N HIS A 104 -18.87 -32.30 16.99
CA HIS A 104 -19.03 -33.44 17.89
C HIS A 104 -20.40 -34.07 17.58
N HIS A 105 -20.39 -35.21 16.89
CA HIS A 105 -21.52 -36.14 16.95
C HIS A 105 -21.41 -36.94 18.25
N PRO A 106 -22.39 -36.88 19.15
CA PRO A 106 -22.43 -37.82 20.27
C PRO A 106 -22.74 -39.22 19.70
N ALA A 107 -21.87 -40.18 19.99
CA ALA A 107 -22.15 -41.58 19.73
C ALA A 107 -23.40 -41.98 20.55
N ARG A 108 -24.49 -42.32 19.87
CA ARG A 108 -25.58 -43.06 20.50
C ARG A 108 -25.12 -44.51 20.65
N TYR A 109 -24.91 -44.94 21.89
CA TYR A 109 -24.94 -46.36 22.23
C TYR A 109 -26.37 -46.86 22.02
N LEU A 110 -26.55 -47.90 21.22
CA LEU A 110 -27.79 -48.68 21.18
C LEU A 110 -27.64 -49.84 22.17
N GLN A 111 -28.63 -49.95 23.06
CA GLN A 111 -29.07 -51.21 23.65
C GLN A 111 -29.95 -51.95 22.65
#